data_AF-A0A955SJT6-F1
#
_entry.id   AF-A0A955SJT6-F1
#
_cell.length_a   1.000
_cell.length_b   1.000
_cell.length_c   1.000
_cell.angle_alpha   90.00
_cell.angle_beta   90.00
_cell.angle_gamma   90.00
#
_symmetry.space_group_name_H-M   'P 1'
#
loop_
_entity.id
_entity.type
_entity.pdbx_description
1 polymer ?
#
loop_
_entity_poly.entity_id
_entity_poly.type
_entity_poly.pdbx_seq_one_letter_code
_entity_poly.pdbx_strand_id
1 'polypeptide(L)' 'MGIGLLWGTLFLFGCGEDARQLFETAKFEEQQHNRAHAQELYEQIIQQHPESEFAEKARQRLAAWKTENPEEGK' A
#
# COMPACT_ATOMS: atom_id res chain seq x y z
N MET A 1 -26.50 3.26 39.77
CA MET A 1 -25.06 2.97 39.88
C MET A 1 -24.75 1.85 38.91
N GLY A 2 -23.79 2.06 37.99
CA GLY A 2 -23.38 1.05 37.01
C GLY A 2 -22.83 1.69 35.74
N ILE A 3 -21.65 2.30 35.84
CA ILE A 3 -20.90 2.78 34.69
C ILE A 3 -20.20 1.57 34.08
N GLY A 4 -20.54 1.20 32.85
CA GLY A 4 -19.84 0.18 32.06
C GLY A 4 -19.22 0.84 30.83
N LEU A 5 -18.07 1.46 31.05
CA LEU A 5 -17.14 2.00 30.07
C LEU A 5 -16.67 0.91 29.08
N LEU A 6 -16.49 1.31 27.81
CA LEU A 6 -15.36 0.93 26.94
C LEU A 6 -15.32 -0.56 26.50
N TRP A 7 -15.06 -0.96 25.27
CA TRP A 7 -14.22 -0.40 24.21
C TRP A 7 -14.69 -0.98 22.88
N GLY A 8 -14.72 -0.16 21.85
CA GLY A 8 -14.60 -0.66 20.48
C GLY A 8 -13.22 -1.30 20.32
N THR A 9 -13.12 -2.61 20.53
CA THR A 9 -11.91 -3.36 20.19
C THR A 9 -11.95 -3.71 18.71
N LEU A 10 -11.87 -2.68 17.87
CA LEU A 10 -11.35 -2.85 16.51
C LEU A 10 -9.84 -2.67 16.59
N PHE A 11 -9.17 -3.62 17.26
CA PHE A 11 -7.73 -3.77 17.15
C PHE A 11 -7.48 -4.92 16.18
N LEU A 12 -7.64 -4.61 14.89
CA LEU A 12 -6.93 -5.34 13.85
C LEU A 12 -5.45 -5.00 14.03
N PHE A 13 -4.77 -5.66 14.97
CA PHE A 13 -3.33 -5.84 14.91
C PHE A 13 -3.04 -6.77 13.72
N GLY A 14 -3.26 -6.26 12.50
CA GLY A 14 -2.44 -6.70 11.39
C GLY A 14 -1.00 -6.39 11.80
N CYS A 15 -0.12 -7.37 11.69
CA CYS A 15 1.31 -7.13 11.81
C CYS A 15 1.65 -6.15 10.68
N GLY A 16 1.60 -4.85 10.98
CA GLY A 16 1.66 -3.81 9.95
C GLY A 16 3.03 -3.88 9.31
N GLU A 17 3.09 -4.40 8.09
CA GLU A 17 4.31 -4.34 7.31
C GLU A 17 4.69 -2.87 7.13
N ASP A 18 5.95 -2.55 7.41
CA ASP A 18 6.44 -1.19 7.33
C ASP A 18 6.31 -0.67 5.89
N ALA A 19 5.83 0.57 5.73
CA ALA A 19 5.58 1.17 4.42
C ALA A 19 6.82 1.19 3.52
N ARG A 20 8.02 1.33 4.11
CA ARG A 20 9.29 1.25 3.38
C ARG A 20 9.56 -0.17 2.92
N GLN A 21 9.33 -1.18 3.77
CA GLN A 21 9.54 -2.57 3.41
C GLN A 21 8.64 -2.97 2.25
N LEU A 22 7.34 -2.65 2.34
CA LEU A 22 6.39 -2.86 1.23
C LEU A 22 6.85 -2.17 -0.06
N PHE A 23 7.35 -0.94 0.04
CA PHE A 23 7.82 -0.17 -1.12
C PHE A 23 9.05 -0.80 -1.79
N GLU A 24 10.03 -1.25 -1.01
CA GLU A 24 11.20 -1.93 -1.58
C GLU A 24 10.84 -3.30 -2.17
N THR A 25 9.91 -4.05 -1.56
CA THR A 25 9.39 -5.29 -2.15
C THR A 25 8.67 -5.01 -3.47
N ALA A 26 7.82 -3.99 -3.53
CA ALA A 26 7.14 -3.60 -4.77
C ALA A 26 8.14 -3.28 -5.90
N LYS A 27 9.20 -2.53 -5.59
CA LYS A 27 10.28 -2.26 -6.55
C LYS A 27 11.03 -3.51 -6.98
N PHE A 28 11.28 -4.44 -6.06
CA PHE A 28 11.94 -5.70 -6.39
C PHE A 28 11.07 -6.54 -7.34
N GLU A 29 9.79 -6.71 -7.04
CA GLU A 29 8.84 -7.43 -7.89
C GLU A 29 8.71 -6.79 -9.28
N GLU A 30 8.67 -5.46 -9.34
CA GLU A 30 8.67 -4.72 -10.59
C GLU A 30 9.92 -5.03 -11.44
N GLN A 31 11.10 -5.05 -10.81
CA GLN A 31 12.36 -5.40 -11.47
C GLN A 31 12.42 -6.86 -11.93
N GLN A 32 11.74 -7.77 -11.22
CA GLN A 32 11.58 -9.18 -11.62
C GLN A 32 10.49 -9.40 -12.69
N HIS A 33 10.01 -8.32 -13.33
CA HIS A 33 8.90 -8.35 -14.30
C HIS A 33 7.56 -8.83 -13.71
N ASN A 34 7.40 -8.87 -12.39
CA ASN A 34 6.15 -9.18 -11.71
C ASN A 34 5.37 -7.89 -11.41
N ARG A 35 4.96 -7.20 -12.47
CA ARG A 35 4.28 -5.89 -12.36
C ARG A 35 2.94 -5.97 -11.62
N ALA A 36 2.20 -7.07 -11.76
CA ALA A 36 0.91 -7.25 -11.09
C ALA A 36 1.08 -7.23 -9.56
N HIS A 37 2.02 -8.01 -9.02
CA HIS A 37 2.28 -8.03 -7.59
C HIS A 37 2.88 -6.70 -7.10
N ALA A 38 3.75 -6.08 -7.89
CA ALA A 38 4.26 -4.75 -7.58
C ALA A 38 3.13 -3.70 -7.45
N GLN A 39 2.12 -3.75 -8.32
CA GLN A 39 0.95 -2.89 -8.24
C GLN A 39 0.16 -3.11 -6.94
N GLU A 40 -0.13 -4.36 -6.61
CA GLU A 40 -0.85 -4.71 -5.37
C GLU A 40 -0.14 -4.16 -4.13
N LEU A 41 1.19 -4.30 -4.08
CA LEU A 41 2.00 -3.79 -2.97
C LEU A 41 1.98 -2.24 -2.91
N TYR A 42 2.07 -1.55 -4.05
CA TYR A 42 1.94 -0.09 -4.08
C TYR A 42 0.56 0.38 -3.62
N GLU A 43 -0.51 -0.29 -4.04
CA GLU A 43 -1.88 -0.02 -3.60
C GLU A 43 -2.06 -0.29 -2.09
N GLN A 44 -1.45 -1.37 -1.58
CA GLN A 44 -1.43 -1.70 -0.16
C GLN A 44 -0.79 -0.59 0.68
N ILE A 45 0.34 -0.02 0.23
CA ILE A 45 1.00 1.10 0.93
C ILE A 45 0.05 2.31 0.99
N ILE A 46 -0.66 2.62 -0.09
CA ILE A 46 -1.59 3.75 -0.14
C ILE A 46 -2.77 3.54 0.81
N GLN A 47 -3.29 2.32 0.89
CA GLN A 47 -4.43 1.99 1.77
C GLN A 47 -4.04 1.93 3.24
N GLN A 48 -2.91 1.31 3.57
CA GLN A 48 -2.50 1.05 4.96
C GLN A 48 -1.68 2.17 5.58
N HIS A 49 -0.92 2.92 4.76
CA HIS A 49 0.00 3.97 5.19
C HIS A 49 -0.21 5.29 4.44
N PRO A 50 -1.44 5.82 4.32
CA PRO A 50 -1.79 6.90 3.39
C PRO A 50 -0.99 8.20 3.58
N GLU A 51 -0.57 8.49 4.82
CA GLU A 51 0.20 9.69 5.20
C GLU A 51 1.72 9.50 5.11
N SER A 52 2.19 8.29 4.81
CA SER A 52 3.63 8.01 4.70
C SER A 52 4.23 8.62 3.42
N GLU A 53 5.53 8.96 3.47
CA GLU A 53 6.27 9.34 2.25
C GLU A 53 6.24 8.23 1.18
N PHE A 54 6.10 6.97 1.59
CA PHE A 54 6.06 5.82 0.70
C PHE A 54 4.72 5.69 -0.03
N ALA A 55 3.61 6.11 0.58
CA ALA A 55 2.33 6.19 -0.11
C ALA A 55 2.35 7.24 -1.23
N GLU A 56 3.03 8.36 -1.02
CA GLU A 56 3.20 9.36 -2.08
C GLU A 56 4.08 8.84 -3.21
N LYS A 57 5.21 8.19 -2.90
CA LYS A 57 6.06 7.52 -3.90
C LYS A 57 5.32 6.42 -4.67
N ALA A 58 4.49 5.63 -3.99
CA ALA A 58 3.66 4.59 -4.60
C ALA A 58 2.65 5.18 -5.59
N ARG A 59 1.93 6.25 -5.21
CA ARG A 59 1.02 6.98 -6.12
C ARG A 59 1.74 7.47 -7.38
N GLN A 60 2.92 8.07 -7.20
CA GLN A 60 3.72 8.58 -8.32
C GLN A 60 4.15 7.46 -9.26
N ARG A 61 4.59 6.31 -8.72
CA ARG A 61 5.00 5.17 -9.55
C ARG A 61 3.83 4.59 -10.36
N LEU A 62 2.68 4.40 -9.71
CA LEU A 62 1.44 3.93 -10.36
C LEU A 62 0.97 4.90 -11.45
N ALA A 63 1.08 6.21 -11.22
CA ALA A 63 0.76 7.22 -12.22
C ALA A 63 1.71 7.12 -13.43
N ALA A 64 3.02 6.95 -13.21
CA ALA A 64 4.00 6.77 -14.28
C ALA A 64 3.70 5.53 -15.14
N TRP A 65 3.27 4.40 -14.56
CA TRP A 65 2.88 3.23 -15.35
C TRP A 65 1.74 3.49 -16.32
N LYS A 66 0.71 4.25 -15.92
CA LYS A 66 -0.39 4.61 -16.84
C LYS A 66 0.10 5.41 -18.04
N THR A 67 1.18 6.17 -17.88
CA THR A 67 1.81 6.91 -18.99
C THR A 67 2.72 6.03 -19.85
N GLU A 68 3.35 5.00 -19.26
CA GLU A 68 4.20 4.03 -19.96
C GLU A 68 3.38 2.97 -20.72
N ASN A 69 2.20 2.59 -20.19
CA ASN A 69 1.33 1.52 -20.67
C ASN A 69 -0.14 1.99 -20.72
N PRO A 70 -0.55 2.75 -21.75
CA PRO A 70 -1.91 3.30 -21.83
C PRO A 70 -3.02 2.25 -22.00
N GLU A 71 -2.70 0.99 -22.33
CA GLU A 71 -3.68 -0.08 -22.60
C GLU A 71 -4.12 -0.88 -21.37
N GLU A 72 -3.40 -0.81 -20.24
CA GLU A 72 -3.71 -1.59 -19.01
C GLU A 72 -4.74 -0.90 -18.09
N GLY A 73 -5.24 0.29 -18.46
CA GLY A 73 -6.20 1.08 -17.68
C GLY A 73 -7.66 1.01 -18.14
N LYS A 74 -8.04 0.04 -18.98
CA LYS A 74 -9.40 -0.16 -19.49
C LYS A 74 -10.14 -1.29 -18.77
#